data_AF-X1EP40-F1
#
_entry.id   AF-X1EP40-F1
#
_cell.length_a   1.000
_cell.length_b   1.000
_cell.length_c   1.000
_cell.angle_alpha   90.00
_cell.angle_beta   90.00
_cell.angle_gamma   90.00
#
_symmetry.space_group_name_H-M   'P 1'
#
loop_
_entity.id
_entity.type
_entity.pdbx_description
1 polymer ?
#
loop_
_entity_poly.entity_id
_entity_poly.type
_entity_poly.pdbx_seq_one_letter_code
_entity_poly.pdbx_strand_id
1 'polypeptide(L)' 'MADKVKLYDIPEEEFLLPGNRMCSGCGLSLIYRTALKALGPNTIITVPASCL' A
#
# COMPACT_ATOMS: atom_id res chain seq x y z
N MET A 1 -7.64 -15.67 6.20
CA MET A 1 -6.55 -16.31 6.99
C MET A 1 -5.30 -16.12 6.16
N ALA A 2 -4.25 -15.51 6.70
CA ALA A 2 -3.09 -15.12 5.87
C ALA A 2 -2.19 -16.34 5.64
N ASP A 3 -2.29 -16.92 4.44
CA ASP A 3 -1.35 -17.93 3.95
C ASP A 3 0.05 -17.31 3.75
N LYS A 4 1.10 -18.16 3.72
CA LYS A 4 2.47 -17.70 3.43
C LYS A 4 2.55 -17.13 2.01
N VAL A 5 2.81 -15.83 1.89
CA VAL A 5 2.99 -15.12 0.61
C VAL A 5 4.48 -14.99 0.30
N LYS A 6 4.92 -15.37 -0.91
CA LYS A 6 6.28 -15.07 -1.39
C LYS A 6 6.30 -13.71 -2.06
N LEU A 7 7.49 -13.12 -2.18
CA LEU A 7 7.65 -11.80 -2.80
C LEU A 7 7.09 -11.73 -4.23
N TYR A 8 7.23 -12.80 -5.00
CA TYR A 8 6.76 -12.90 -6.39
C TYR A 8 5.23 -13.03 -6.51
N ASP A 9 4.54 -13.35 -5.42
CA ASP A 9 3.08 -13.52 -5.42
C ASP A 9 2.34 -12.19 -5.18
N ILE A 10 3.07 -11.10 -4.88
CA ILE A 10 2.49 -9.78 -4.65
C ILE A 10 2.03 -9.21 -6.01
N PRO A 11 0.77 -8.74 -6.13
CA PRO A 11 0.24 -8.24 -7.39
C PRO A 11 1.02 -7.02 -7.88
N GLU A 12 1.23 -6.92 -9.20
CA GLU A 12 1.88 -5.77 -9.83
C GLU A 12 1.00 -4.52 -9.81
N GLU A 13 -0.32 -4.69 -9.79
CA GLU A 13 -1.30 -3.60 -9.74
C GLU A 13 -1.07 -2.68 -8.53
N GLU A 14 -1.09 -1.37 -8.76
CA GLU A 14 -0.86 -0.33 -7.75
C GLU A 14 -2.17 0.40 -7.46
N PHE A 15 -2.56 0.44 -6.18
CA PHE A 15 -3.67 1.27 -5.72
C PHE A 15 -3.20 2.59 -5.10
N LEU A 16 -1.89 2.74 -4.89
CA LEU A 16 -1.26 4.01 -4.52
C LEU A 16 -0.49 4.53 -5.74
N LEU A 17 -1.08 5.49 -6.45
CA LEU A 17 -0.51 6.04 -7.69
C LEU A 17 0.75 6.88 -7.42
N PRO A 18 1.70 6.95 -8.39
CA PRO A 18 2.86 7.82 -8.28
C PRO A 18 2.46 9.30 -8.27
N GLY A 19 3.26 10.14 -7.61
CA GLY A 19 3.02 11.59 -7.52
C GLY A 19 2.50 12.10 -6.18
N ASN A 20 2.84 11.43 -5.07
CA ASN A 20 2.53 11.89 -3.71
C ASN A 20 3.62 12.82 -3.14
N ARG A 21 3.28 13.62 -2.13
CA ARG A 21 4.21 14.56 -1.45
C ARG A 21 5.00 13.91 -0.32
N MET A 22 5.20 12.60 -0.37
CA MET A 22 5.88 11.87 0.70
C MET A 22 7.39 12.09 0.60
N CYS A 23 8.09 11.99 1.73
CA CYS A 23 9.54 12.09 1.76
C CYS A 23 10.20 10.97 0.93
N SER A 24 11.45 11.20 0.50
CA SER A 24 12.26 10.15 -0.11
C SER A 24 12.43 8.99 0.88
N GLY A 25 12.08 7.77 0.44
CA GLY A 25 12.15 6.58 1.30
C GLY A 25 11.12 6.55 2.45
N CYS A 26 9.99 7.25 2.33
CA CYS A 26 8.95 7.25 3.35
C CYS A 26 8.48 5.82 3.68
N GLY A 27 8.60 5.40 4.94
CA GLY A 27 8.12 4.09 5.38
C GLY A 27 6.61 3.94 5.31
N LEU A 28 5.86 5.03 5.55
CA LEU A 28 4.39 5.02 5.46
C LEU A 28 3.91 4.76 4.02
N SER A 29 4.56 5.37 3.03
CA SER A 29 4.21 5.18 1.62
C SER A 29 4.38 3.74 1.19
N LEU A 30 5.50 3.12 1.60
CA LEU A 30 5.81 1.72 1.34
C LEU A 30 4.80 0.78 2.00
N ILE A 31 4.48 1.00 3.28
CA ILE A 31 3.50 0.19 4.00
C ILE A 31 2.12 0.31 3.34
N TYR A 32 1.65 1.51 2.99
CA TYR A 32 0.35 1.69 2.34
C TYR A 32 0.30 1.03 0.97
N ARG A 33 1.35 1.16 0.18
CA ARG A 33 1.47 0.49 -1.12
C ARG A 33 1.34 -1.02 -0.96
N THR A 34 2.08 -1.62 -0.03
CA THR A 34 2.03 -3.08 0.20
C THR A 34 0.71 -3.54 0.81
N ALA A 35 0.17 -2.79 1.77
CA ALA A 35 -1.11 -3.09 2.40
C ALA A 35 -2.25 -3.06 1.39
N LEU A 36 -2.28 -2.06 0.51
CA LEU A 36 -3.30 -1.95 -0.52
C LEU A 36 -3.22 -3.08 -1.55
N LYS A 37 -2.01 -3.50 -1.92
CA LYS A 37 -1.83 -4.70 -2.76
C LYS A 37 -2.39 -5.96 -2.11
N ALA A 38 -2.30 -6.07 -0.79
CA ALA A 38 -2.85 -7.21 -0.05
C ALA A 38 -4.38 -7.13 0.11
N LEU A 39 -4.95 -5.93 0.23
CA LEU A 39 -6.40 -5.73 0.41
C LEU A 39 -7.17 -5.73 -0.92
N GLY A 40 -6.55 -5.27 -2.00
CA GLY A 40 -7.13 -5.26 -3.34
C GLY A 40 -8.12 -4.12 -3.60
N PRO A 41 -8.83 -4.15 -4.75
CA PRO A 41 -9.65 -3.04 -5.24
C PRO A 41 -10.91 -2.77 -4.42
N ASN A 42 -11.42 -3.77 -3.70
CA ASN A 42 -12.65 -3.65 -2.91
C ASN A 42 -12.35 -3.18 -1.47
N THR A 43 -11.60 -2.09 -1.35
CA THR A 43 -11.10 -1.58 -0.07
C THR A 43 -11.45 -0.12 0.11
N ILE A 44 -12.04 0.23 1.26
CA ILE A 44 -12.23 1.62 1.69
C ILE A 44 -11.17 1.95 2.74
N ILE A 45 -10.44 3.05 2.55
CA ILE A 45 -9.43 3.53 3.48
C ILE A 45 -9.95 4.74 4.23
N THR A 46 -9.82 4.75 5.55
CA THR A 46 -10.00 5.94 6.37
C THR A 46 -8.62 6.49 6.75
N VAL A 47 -8.29 7.69 6.28
CA VAL A 47 -7.02 8.36 6.59
C VAL A 47 -7.29 9.47 7.61
N PRO A 48 -6.95 9.28 8.90
CA PRO A 48 -7.01 10.37 9.88
C PRO A 48 -5.86 11.38 9.63
N ALA A 49 -5.93 12.53 10.29
CA ALA A 49 -4.90 13.57 10.19
C ALA A 49 -3.50 12.98 10.48
N SER A 50 -2.66 12.93 9.45
CA SER A 50 -1.33 12.33 9.47
C SER A 50 -0.48 12.89 8.32
N CYS A 51 0.75 12.40 8.16
CA CYS A 51 1.62 12.78 7.05
C CYS A 51 1.27 12.11 5.72
N LEU A 52 0.25 11.22 5.71
CA LEU A 52 -0.19 10.49 4.53
C LEU A 52 -1.15 11.33 3.68
#